data_AF-A0A7C5PAM0-F1
#
_entry.id   AF-A0A7C5PAM0-F1
#
_cell.length_a   1.000
_cell.length_b   1.000
_cell.length_c   1.000
_cell.angle_alpha   90.00
_cell.angle_beta   90.00
_cell.angle_gamma   90.00
#
_symmetry.space_group_name_H-M   'P 1'
#
loop_
_entity.id
_entity.type
_entity.pdbx_description
1 polymer ?
#
loop_
_entity_poly.entity_id
_entity_poly.type
_entity_poly.pdbx_seq_one_letter_code
_entity_poly.pdbx_strand_id
1 'polypeptide(L)'
;MLEKIKENLERLNEKIEIMIELQKHGKREFELLTPEAPLDVMTLLSMPDHLRKTAMTVCRLGRATADEVAKQTRRARAVESAYLNQLVIMGYLKKERKGRKAYFYIDKEGQG
;
A
#
# COMPACT_ATOMS: atom_id res chain seq x y z
N MET A 1 7.23 -42.02 4.51
CA MET A 1 7.45 -40.89 3.57
C MET A 1 6.14 -40.15 3.28
N LEU A 2 5.06 -40.85 2.92
CA LEU A 2 3.72 -40.26 2.74
C LEU A 2 3.19 -39.54 3.99
N GLU A 3 3.37 -40.12 5.18
CA GLU A 3 2.94 -39.49 6.44
C GLU A 3 3.61 -38.13 6.69
N LYS A 4 4.91 -38.03 6.36
CA LYS A 4 5.68 -36.79 6.53
C LYS A 4 5.26 -35.71 5.53
N ILE A 5 4.79 -36.11 4.34
CA ILE A 5 4.20 -35.21 3.35
C ILE A 5 2.84 -34.71 3.84
N LYS A 6 2.02 -35.60 4.42
CA LYS A 6 0.72 -35.25 4.99
C LYS A 6 0.86 -34.25 6.15
N GLU A 7 1.75 -34.50 7.09
CA GLU A 7 2.01 -33.62 8.23
C GLU A 7 2.52 -32.23 7.77
N ASN A 8 3.36 -32.19 6.73
CA ASN A 8 3.81 -30.93 6.14
C ASN A 8 2.68 -30.18 5.44
N LEU A 9 1.74 -30.86 4.78
CA LEU A 9 0.57 -30.24 4.15
C LEU A 9 -0.40 -29.70 5.19
N GLU A 10 -0.61 -30.41 6.31
CA GLU A 10 -1.44 -29.94 7.43
C GLU A 10 -0.87 -28.66 8.03
N ARG A 11 0.44 -28.63 8.31
CA ARG A 11 1.13 -27.41 8.78
C ARG A 11 1.09 -26.26 7.77
N LEU A 12 1.04 -26.55 6.47
CA LEU A 12 0.96 -25.53 5.43
C LEU A 12 -0.46 -24.97 5.37
N ASN A 13 -1.49 -25.81 5.50
CA ASN A 13 -2.89 -25.39 5.57
C ASN A 13 -3.16 -24.50 6.79
N GLU A 14 -2.66 -24.85 7.97
CA GLU A 14 -2.78 -24.00 9.18
C GLU A 14 -2.14 -22.62 8.97
N LYS A 15 -0.95 -22.58 8.36
CA LYS A 15 -0.27 -21.30 8.04
C LYS A 15 -1.05 -20.48 7.01
N ILE A 16 -1.70 -21.12 6.04
CA ILE A 16 -2.55 -20.45 5.07
C ILE A 16 -3.77 -19.84 5.77
N GLU A 17 -4.40 -20.54 6.71
CA GLU A 17 -5.55 -20.02 7.46
C GLU A 17 -5.18 -18.76 8.25
N ILE A 18 -4.05 -18.79 8.97
CA ILE A 18 -3.53 -17.62 9.70
C ILE A 18 -3.24 -16.47 8.72
N MET A 19 -2.63 -16.76 7.57
CA MET A 19 -2.36 -15.74 6.55
C MET A 19 -3.64 -15.13 5.97
N ILE A 20 -4.69 -15.95 5.75
CA ILE A 20 -6.01 -15.50 5.32
C ILE A 20 -6.65 -14.63 6.40
N GLU A 21 -6.53 -14.98 7.68
CA GLU A 21 -7.07 -14.17 8.78
C GLU A 21 -6.35 -12.83 8.93
N LEU A 22 -5.01 -12.81 8.82
CA LEU A 22 -4.21 -11.58 8.80
C LEU A 22 -4.59 -10.70 7.61
N GLN A 23 -4.83 -11.29 6.43
CA GLN A 23 -5.33 -10.57 5.26
C GLN A 23 -6.78 -10.12 5.41
N LYS A 24 -7.65 -10.90 6.07
CA LYS A 24 -9.05 -10.54 6.34
C LYS A 24 -9.15 -9.38 7.32
N HIS A 25 -8.27 -9.26 8.32
CA HIS A 25 -8.24 -8.08 9.19
C HIS A 25 -7.74 -6.84 8.42
N GLY A 26 -6.68 -6.98 7.62
CA GLY A 26 -6.22 -5.92 6.72
C GLY A 26 -7.25 -5.52 5.65
N LYS A 27 -8.12 -6.44 5.22
CA LYS A 27 -9.22 -6.18 4.28
C LYS A 27 -10.53 -5.74 4.93
N ARG A 28 -10.87 -6.18 6.15
CA ARG A 28 -12.12 -5.78 6.84
C ARG A 28 -12.06 -4.36 7.38
N GLU A 29 -10.90 -3.87 7.80
CA GLU A 29 -10.72 -2.43 8.02
C GLU A 29 -10.80 -1.65 6.71
N PHE A 30 -10.45 -2.26 5.58
CA PHE A 30 -10.43 -1.64 4.25
C PHE A 30 -11.81 -1.64 3.56
N GLU A 31 -12.63 -2.68 3.74
CA GLU A 31 -13.99 -2.78 3.16
C GLU A 31 -15.02 -1.88 3.87
N LEU A 32 -14.73 -1.41 5.08
CA LEU A 32 -15.54 -0.38 5.77
C LEU A 32 -15.15 1.05 5.35
N LEU A 33 -14.14 1.22 4.50
CA LEU A 33 -13.57 2.51 4.13
C LEU A 33 -13.64 2.75 2.61
N THR A 34 -14.84 2.85 2.06
CA THR A 34 -15.07 3.65 0.85
C THR A 34 -16.46 4.31 0.94
N PRO A 35 -16.72 5.52 0.39
CA PRO A 35 -15.90 6.24 -0.58
C PRO A 35 -15.88 7.78 -0.36
N GLU A 36 -15.36 8.35 0.75
CA GLU A 36 -15.15 9.81 0.78
C GLU A 36 -13.82 10.21 1.44
N ALA A 37 -12.97 10.85 0.62
CA ALA A 37 -11.76 11.61 0.95
C ALA A 37 -10.38 10.88 0.86
N PRO A 38 -9.35 11.59 0.35
CA PRO A 38 -8.01 11.05 0.11
C PRO A 38 -7.29 10.80 1.44
N LEU A 39 -6.94 9.53 1.70
CA LEU A 39 -6.30 9.05 2.95
C LEU A 39 -6.97 9.62 4.21
N ASP A 40 -8.00 8.93 4.70
CA ASP A 40 -8.64 9.29 5.97
C ASP A 40 -7.60 9.46 7.10
N VAL A 41 -7.84 10.43 7.99
CA VAL A 41 -6.95 10.84 9.07
C VAL A 41 -6.55 9.65 9.94
N MET A 42 -7.47 8.71 10.18
CA MET A 42 -7.19 7.48 10.94
C MET A 42 -6.19 6.56 10.23
N THR A 43 -6.28 6.47 8.90
CA THR A 43 -5.33 5.72 8.06
C THR A 43 -3.95 6.38 8.03
N LEU A 44 -3.90 7.71 8.05
CA LEU A 44 -2.64 8.42 8.20
C LEU A 44 -2.03 8.14 9.57
N LEU A 45 -2.81 8.17 10.66
CA LEU A 45 -2.32 7.97 12.03
C LEU A 45 -1.77 6.57 12.30
N SER A 46 -2.35 5.51 11.71
CA SER A 46 -1.86 4.14 11.84
C SER A 46 -0.63 3.81 10.98
N MET A 47 -0.32 4.65 9.98
CA MET A 47 0.80 4.43 9.07
C MET A 47 2.15 4.75 9.72
N PRO A 48 3.21 3.93 9.52
CA PRO A 48 4.57 4.25 9.94
C PRO A 48 5.03 5.61 9.39
N ASP A 49 5.77 6.39 10.20
CA ASP A 49 6.20 7.77 9.88
C ASP A 49 6.80 7.94 8.48
N HIS A 50 7.62 6.96 8.08
CA HIS A 50 8.33 7.03 6.81
C HIS A 50 7.40 6.92 5.61
N LEU A 51 6.36 6.08 5.71
CA LEU A 51 5.30 5.92 4.71
C LEU A 51 4.30 7.07 4.76
N ARG A 52 3.91 7.52 5.97
CA ARG A 52 2.97 8.63 6.16
C ARG A 52 3.47 9.89 5.46
N LYS A 53 4.75 10.22 5.66
CA LYS A 53 5.38 11.37 4.98
C LYS A 53 5.34 11.25 3.45
N THR A 54 5.60 10.07 2.90
CA THR A 54 5.54 9.80 1.46
C THR A 54 4.10 9.94 0.94
N ALA A 55 3.13 9.34 1.64
CA ALA A 55 1.73 9.37 1.25
C ALA A 55 1.16 10.80 1.25
N MET A 56 1.39 11.58 2.31
CA MET A 56 0.99 12.99 2.40
C MET A 56 1.62 13.85 1.29
N THR A 57 2.86 13.55 0.92
CA THR A 57 3.56 14.23 -0.18
C THR A 57 2.84 13.98 -1.51
N VAL A 58 2.42 12.74 -1.77
CA VAL A 58 1.62 12.40 -2.96
C VAL A 58 0.24 13.06 -2.91
N CYS A 59 -0.45 13.07 -1.76
CA CYS A 59 -1.73 13.79 -1.61
C CYS A 59 -1.61 15.24 -2.05
N ARG A 60 -0.57 15.93 -1.56
CA ARG A 60 -0.34 17.34 -1.84
C ARG A 60 0.00 17.61 -3.32
N LEU A 61 0.74 16.70 -3.95
CA LEU A 61 1.08 16.80 -5.37
C LEU A 61 -0.04 16.32 -6.30
N GLY A 62 -1.02 15.58 -5.77
CA GLY A 62 -2.10 14.92 -6.50
C GLY A 62 -1.62 13.70 -7.30
N ARG A 63 -0.66 13.90 -8.20
CA ARG A 63 -0.03 12.86 -9.02
C ARG A 63 1.46 13.14 -9.16
N ALA A 64 2.30 12.22 -8.72
CA ALA A 64 3.73 12.45 -8.62
C ALA A 64 4.57 11.23 -9.02
N THR A 65 5.78 11.48 -9.50
CA THR A 65 6.83 10.48 -9.69
C THR A 65 7.68 10.35 -8.42
N ALA A 66 8.43 9.24 -8.32
CA ALA A 66 9.38 9.06 -7.22
C ALA A 66 10.45 10.17 -7.14
N ASP A 67 10.76 10.83 -8.26
CA ASP A 67 11.71 11.94 -8.31
C ASP A 67 11.13 13.22 -7.66
N GLU A 68 9.87 13.54 -7.97
CA GLU A 68 9.16 14.68 -7.40
C GLU A 68 8.91 14.51 -5.91
N VAL A 69 8.52 13.30 -5.48
CA VAL A 69 8.35 12.96 -4.06
C VAL A 69 9.68 13.07 -3.32
N ALA A 70 10.77 12.53 -3.87
CA ALA A 70 12.11 12.58 -3.28
C ALA A 70 12.62 14.01 -3.05
N LYS A 71 12.42 14.90 -4.03
CA LYS A 71 12.73 16.33 -3.89
C LYS A 71 11.97 16.97 -2.73
N GLN A 72 10.72 16.56 -2.53
CA GLN A 72 9.85 17.15 -1.53
C GLN A 72 10.07 16.57 -0.12
N THR A 73 10.36 15.27 0.01
CA THR A 73 10.64 14.62 1.30
C THR A 73 12.10 14.77 1.75
N ARG A 74 12.98 15.19 0.84
CA ARG A 74 14.44 15.23 0.97
C ARG A 74 15.07 13.85 1.22
N ARG A 75 14.53 12.81 0.59
CA ARG A 75 15.08 11.44 0.61
C ARG A 75 15.63 11.05 -0.76
N ALA A 76 16.43 10.00 -0.81
CA ALA A 76 16.91 9.45 -2.07
C ALA A 76 15.75 8.92 -2.92
N ARG A 77 15.80 9.13 -4.25
CA ARG A 77 14.78 8.65 -5.20
C ARG A 77 14.47 7.17 -5.05
N ALA A 78 15.49 6.33 -4.89
CA ALA A 78 15.31 4.89 -4.75
C ALA A 78 14.51 4.52 -3.50
N VAL A 79 14.73 5.24 -2.39
CA VAL A 79 14.00 5.05 -1.13
C VAL A 79 12.53 5.44 -1.29
N GLU A 80 12.25 6.61 -1.86
CA GLU A 80 10.85 7.00 -2.13
C GLU A 80 10.18 6.06 -3.13
N SER A 81 10.90 5.56 -4.13
CA SER A 81 10.34 4.55 -5.04
C SER A 81 9.94 3.27 -4.30
N ALA A 82 10.70 2.85 -3.29
CA ALA A 82 10.34 1.68 -2.48
C ALA A 82 9.08 1.94 -1.64
N TYR A 83 9.03 3.08 -0.95
CA TYR A 83 7.87 3.46 -0.13
C TYR A 83 6.59 3.66 -0.97
N LEU A 84 6.70 4.28 -2.13
CA LEU A 84 5.58 4.45 -3.06
C LEU A 84 5.05 3.10 -3.55
N ASN A 85 5.94 2.15 -3.88
CA ASN A 85 5.50 0.80 -4.24
C ASN A 85 4.86 0.06 -3.06
N GLN A 86 5.36 0.25 -1.83
CA GLN A 86 4.74 -0.31 -0.63
C GLN A 86 3.33 0.25 -0.43
N LEU A 87 3.14 1.56 -0.57
CA LEU A 87 1.82 2.19 -0.51
C LEU A 87 0.87 1.69 -1.61
N VAL A 88 1.38 1.35 -2.79
CA VAL A 88 0.58 0.70 -3.85
C VAL A 88 0.18 -0.73 -3.46
N ILE A 89 1.11 -1.51 -2.91
CA ILE A 89 0.82 -2.89 -2.44
C ILE A 89 -0.22 -2.87 -1.31
N MET A 90 -0.16 -1.86 -0.44
CA MET A 90 -1.13 -1.64 0.64
C MET A 90 -2.47 -1.09 0.15
N GLY A 91 -2.62 -0.79 -1.14
CA GLY A 91 -3.87 -0.29 -1.74
C GLY A 91 -4.13 1.21 -1.56
N TYR A 92 -3.21 1.97 -0.97
CA TYR A 92 -3.38 3.41 -0.72
C TYR A 92 -3.11 4.29 -1.94
N LEU A 93 -2.27 3.82 -2.87
CA LEU A 93 -1.93 4.54 -4.09
C LEU A 93 -2.15 3.65 -5.32
N LYS A 94 -2.55 4.28 -6.43
CA LYS A 94 -2.48 3.70 -7.77
C LYS A 94 -1.16 4.08 -8.44
N LYS A 95 -0.72 3.22 -9.36
CA LYS A 95 0.50 3.43 -10.17
C LYS A 95 0.18 3.28 -11.65
N GLU A 96 0.61 4.26 -12.43
CA GLU A 96 0.44 4.28 -13.89
C GLU A 96 1.77 4.62 -14.54
N ARG A 97 2.09 3.95 -15.67
CA ARG A 97 3.25 4.31 -16.49
C ARG A 97 2.81 5.17 -17.67
N LYS A 98 3.40 6.35 -17.81
CA LYS A 98 3.30 7.18 -19.02
C LYS A 98 4.69 7.31 -19.63
N GLY A 99 4.91 6.58 -20.73
CA GLY A 99 6.23 6.44 -21.36
C GLY A 99 7.26 5.83 -20.40
N ARG A 100 8.40 6.53 -20.22
CA ARG A 100 9.49 6.09 -19.33
C ARG A 100 9.27 6.43 -17.85
N LYS A 101 8.21 7.16 -17.50
CA LYS A 101 7.93 7.63 -16.13
C LYS A 101 6.81 6.81 -15.49
N ALA A 102 7.00 6.47 -14.21
CA ALA A 102 5.95 5.91 -13.36
C ALA A 102 5.41 7.00 -12.44
N TYR A 103 4.09 7.15 -12.44
CA TYR A 103 3.38 8.12 -11.62
C TYR A 103 2.52 7.38 -10.60
N PHE A 104 2.44 7.98 -9.41
CA PHE A 104 1.70 7.51 -8.26
C PHE A 104 0.66 8.56 -7.89
N TYR A 105 -0.56 8.13 -7.59
CA TYR A 105 -1.68 9.01 -7.29
C TYR A 105 -2.72 8.28 -6.43
N ILE A 106 -3.60 9.03 -5.80
CA ILE A 106 -4.75 8.49 -5.07
C ILE A 106 -5.91 8.31 -6.04
N ASP A 107 -6.61 7.20 -5.93
CA ASP A 107 -7.80 6.97 -6.72
C ASP A 107 -8.92 7.92 -6.28
N LYS A 108 -9.44 8.71 -7.21
CA LYS A 108 -10.53 9.67 -6.94
C LYS A 108 -11.89 9.18 -7.45
N GLU A 109 -12.04 7.89 -7.72
CA GLU A 109 -13.34 7.33 -8.09
C GLU A 109 -14.24 7.28 -6.84
N GLY A 110 -15.07 8.32 -6.69
CA GLY A 110 -16.00 8.51 -5.56
C GLY A 110 -16.48 9.95 -5.37
N GLN A 111 -15.90 10.94 -6.05
CA GLN A 111 -16.42 12.32 -6.06
C GLN A 111 -17.06 12.63 -7.41
N GLY A 112 -18.29 12.16 -7.59
CA GLY A 112 -19.17 12.44 -8.73
C GLY A 112 -20.61 12.15 -8.35
#